data_AF-A0A310S6B6-F1
#
_entry.id   AF-A0A310S6B6-F1
#
_cell.length_a   1.000
_cell.length_b   1.000
_cell.length_c   1.000
_cell.angle_alpha   90.00
_cell.angle_beta   90.00
_cell.angle_gamma   90.00
#
_symmetry.space_group_name_H-M   'P 1'
#
loop_
_entity.id
_entity.type
_entity.pdbx_description
1 polymer ?
#
loop_
_entity_poly.entity_id
_entity_poly.type
_entity_poly.pdbx_seq_one_letter_code
_entity_poly.pdbx_strand_id
1 'polypeptide(L)'
;MSDTYNCTLGPPWVNVTLSKMYKNEKKLLYPVNIGRNIARESAPTFYIFASDIELYPNPNLPAKFLEMIRRRDQPALYKPNPKVFVLSIFEVDEKSQPPNNKTHLVQMLKAGTAIPFHKKLCSGCHNVPRSKEWQETPETEDLHVFHVGKRTGSFVHWEPIFIGTNNDPLYDERLSWEGKSDKMTQGYALCVLDYDFLILDNAFLVHRPGIKIFKKDPHREMLTAKTNALIRKIIVPELKILYGTRKGCAV
;
A
#
# COMPACT_ATOMS: atom_id res chain seq x y z
N MET A 1 -16.63 -27.90 5.98
CA MET A 1 -17.33 -28.01 4.68
C MET A 1 -16.53 -27.18 3.70
N SER A 2 -16.00 -27.78 2.64
CA SER A 2 -15.32 -27.02 1.58
C SER A 2 -16.41 -26.44 0.69
N ASP A 3 -16.66 -25.14 0.78
CA ASP A 3 -17.56 -24.47 -0.16
C ASP A 3 -16.96 -24.57 -1.57
N THR A 4 -17.50 -25.48 -2.39
CA THR A 4 -17.13 -25.60 -3.79
C THR A 4 -17.74 -24.44 -4.57
N TYR A 5 -16.94 -23.42 -4.87
CA TYR A 5 -17.37 -22.30 -5.71
C TYR A 5 -17.31 -22.69 -7.19
N ASN A 6 -18.42 -22.52 -7.91
CA ASN A 6 -18.46 -22.76 -9.35
C ASN A 6 -17.99 -21.52 -10.12
N CYS A 7 -16.73 -21.52 -10.57
CA CYS A 7 -16.14 -20.44 -11.35
C CYS A 7 -16.75 -20.25 -12.76
N THR A 8 -17.71 -21.09 -13.19
CA THR A 8 -18.46 -20.85 -14.44
C THR A 8 -19.61 -19.86 -14.26
N LEU A 9 -20.05 -19.62 -13.02
CA LEU A 9 -21.03 -18.58 -12.73
C LEU A 9 -20.35 -17.21 -12.79
N GLY A 10 -20.97 -16.27 -13.51
CA GLY A 10 -20.53 -14.88 -13.53
C GLY A 10 -20.55 -14.26 -12.12
N PRO A 11 -19.77 -13.20 -11.87
CA PRO A 11 -19.73 -12.60 -10.54
C PRO A 11 -21.12 -12.14 -10.06
N PRO A 12 -21.46 -12.33 -8.77
CA PRO A 12 -22.80 -12.09 -8.26
C PRO A 12 -23.22 -10.61 -8.32
N TRP A 13 -22.28 -9.69 -8.54
CA TRP A 13 -22.52 -8.26 -8.67
C TRP A 13 -22.79 -7.79 -10.10
N VAL A 14 -22.67 -8.63 -11.13
CA VAL A 14 -22.77 -8.18 -12.55
C VAL A 14 -24.16 -7.60 -12.88
N ASN A 15 -25.21 -8.21 -12.34
CA ASN A 15 -26.60 -7.80 -12.62
C ASN A 15 -27.24 -6.97 -11.50
N VAL A 16 -26.44 -6.45 -10.57
CA VAL A 16 -26.91 -5.67 -9.42
C VAL A 16 -26.43 -4.23 -9.55
N THR A 17 -27.35 -3.27 -9.48
CA THR A 17 -27.00 -1.85 -9.47
C THR A 17 -26.25 -1.50 -8.18
N LEU A 18 -25.29 -0.58 -8.24
CA LEU A 18 -24.53 -0.18 -7.04
C LEU A 18 -25.44 0.19 -5.87
N SER A 19 -26.55 0.91 -6.10
CA SER A 19 -27.52 1.28 -5.07
C SER A 19 -28.16 0.11 -4.32
N LYS A 20 -28.30 -1.05 -4.97
CA LYS A 20 -28.89 -2.28 -4.42
C LYS A 20 -27.85 -3.20 -3.77
N MET A 21 -26.56 -2.83 -3.81
CA MET A 21 -25.55 -3.57 -3.07
C MET A 21 -25.79 -3.40 -1.57
N TYR A 22 -25.65 -4.49 -0.81
CA TYR A 22 -25.90 -4.53 0.64
C TYR A 22 -25.30 -3.35 1.40
N LYS A 23 -24.03 -3.02 1.12
CA LYS A 23 -23.32 -1.88 1.71
C LYS A 23 -24.07 -0.55 1.51
N ASN A 24 -24.59 -0.31 0.31
CA ASN A 24 -25.26 0.95 -0.03
C ASN A 24 -26.69 1.00 0.53
N GLU A 25 -27.45 -0.10 0.46
CA GLU A 25 -28.79 -0.18 1.05
C GLU A 25 -28.77 0.03 2.56
N LYS A 26 -27.74 -0.54 3.23
CA LYS A 26 -27.54 -0.40 4.67
C LYS A 26 -26.75 0.85 5.06
N LYS A 27 -26.37 1.70 4.10
CA LYS A 27 -25.60 2.94 4.31
C LYS A 27 -24.30 2.72 5.12
N LEU A 28 -23.62 1.60 4.84
CA LEU A 28 -22.41 1.19 5.53
C LEU A 28 -21.16 1.79 4.88
N LEU A 29 -20.18 2.13 5.71
CA LEU A 29 -18.83 2.43 5.27
C LEU A 29 -18.02 1.13 5.18
N TYR A 30 -17.06 1.05 4.26
CA TYR A 30 -16.22 -0.14 4.13
C TYR A 30 -15.16 -0.15 5.25
N PRO A 31 -15.17 -1.15 6.15
CA PRO A 31 -14.31 -1.18 7.35
C PRO A 31 -12.91 -1.70 7.00
N VAL A 32 -12.21 -0.97 6.12
CA VAL A 32 -10.95 -1.41 5.51
C VAL A 32 -9.88 -1.76 6.55
N ASN A 33 -9.77 -0.99 7.62
CA ASN A 33 -8.74 -1.18 8.64
C ASN A 33 -9.07 -2.32 9.61
N ILE A 34 -10.34 -2.53 9.93
CA ILE A 34 -10.78 -3.73 10.68
C ILE A 34 -10.43 -4.99 9.88
N GLY A 35 -10.77 -5.01 8.59
CA GLY A 35 -10.44 -6.14 7.72
C GLY A 35 -8.93 -6.39 7.62
N ARG A 36 -8.12 -5.33 7.54
CA ARG A 36 -6.65 -5.43 7.54
C ARG A 36 -6.12 -6.02 8.84
N ASN A 37 -6.58 -5.52 9.99
CA ASN A 37 -6.11 -5.99 11.30
C ASN A 37 -6.49 -7.46 11.53
N ILE A 38 -7.76 -7.84 11.27
CA ILE A 38 -8.21 -9.23 11.39
C ILE A 38 -7.36 -10.16 10.51
N ALA A 39 -7.15 -9.80 9.24
CA ALA A 39 -6.36 -10.62 8.32
C ALA A 39 -4.90 -10.73 8.78
N ARG A 40 -4.33 -9.66 9.31
CA ARG A 40 -2.95 -9.60 9.81
C ARG A 40 -2.76 -10.45 11.06
N GLU A 41 -3.64 -10.30 12.05
CA GLU A 41 -3.59 -11.06 13.31
C GLU A 41 -3.89 -12.54 13.09
N SER A 42 -4.68 -12.87 12.07
CA SER A 42 -4.99 -14.27 11.70
C SER A 42 -3.93 -14.91 10.80
N ALA A 43 -2.95 -14.16 10.29
CA ALA A 43 -1.95 -14.70 9.37
C ALA A 43 -0.98 -15.65 10.12
N PRO A 44 -0.78 -16.89 9.65
CA PRO A 44 0.10 -17.85 10.31
C PRO A 44 1.60 -17.62 10.01
N THR A 45 1.92 -16.61 9.19
CA THR A 45 3.28 -16.32 8.72
C THR A 45 3.91 -15.17 9.49
N PHE A 46 5.24 -15.23 9.67
CA PHE A 46 5.99 -14.15 10.33
C PHE A 46 5.96 -12.84 9.52
N TYR A 47 6.18 -12.94 8.21
CA TYR A 47 6.07 -11.82 7.29
C TYR A 47 4.65 -11.72 6.75
N ILE A 48 4.15 -10.49 6.66
CA ILE A 48 2.78 -10.20 6.26
C ILE A 48 2.79 -9.13 5.19
N PHE A 49 2.06 -9.39 4.10
CA PHE A 49 1.94 -8.47 2.98
C PHE A 49 0.48 -8.01 2.82
N ALA A 50 0.14 -6.87 3.44
CA ALA A 50 -1.18 -6.28 3.31
C ALA A 50 -1.27 -5.48 1.99
N SER A 51 -2.03 -6.00 1.02
CA SER A 51 -2.23 -5.37 -0.28
C SER A 51 -3.71 -5.16 -0.58
N ASP A 52 -4.04 -4.10 -1.29
CA ASP A 52 -5.39 -3.90 -1.82
C ASP A 52 -5.62 -4.91 -2.97
N ILE A 53 -6.84 -5.44 -3.12
CA ILE A 53 -7.15 -6.52 -4.09
C ILE A 53 -6.82 -6.14 -5.54
N GLU A 54 -6.82 -4.84 -5.85
CA GLU A 54 -6.51 -4.26 -7.17
C GLU A 54 -5.00 -4.13 -7.43
N LEU A 55 -4.15 -4.39 -6.42
CA LEU A 55 -2.69 -4.24 -6.50
C LEU A 55 -2.03 -5.61 -6.61
N TYR A 56 -1.63 -5.94 -7.84
CA TYR A 56 -1.02 -7.23 -8.15
C TYR A 56 0.51 -7.16 -7.98
N PRO A 57 1.10 -8.03 -7.14
CA PRO A 57 2.54 -8.14 -7.06
C PRO A 57 3.11 -8.78 -8.32
N ASN A 58 4.34 -8.38 -8.68
CA ASN A 58 5.05 -9.05 -9.75
C ASN A 58 5.30 -10.54 -9.41
N PRO A 59 5.33 -11.42 -10.42
CA PRO A 59 5.48 -12.87 -10.22
C PRO A 59 6.67 -13.26 -9.33
N ASN A 60 6.49 -14.34 -8.56
CA ASN A 60 7.49 -14.93 -7.67
C ASN A 60 7.96 -14.05 -6.50
N LEU A 61 7.27 -12.93 -6.21
CA LEU A 61 7.63 -12.04 -5.10
C LEU A 61 7.82 -12.77 -3.76
N PRO A 62 6.93 -13.67 -3.28
CA PRO A 62 7.14 -14.34 -1.99
C PRO A 62 8.41 -15.17 -1.95
N ALA A 63 8.71 -15.93 -3.01
CA ALA A 63 9.91 -16.77 -3.08
C ALA A 63 11.18 -15.91 -3.09
N LYS A 64 11.24 -14.87 -3.94
CA LYS A 64 12.38 -13.96 -4.01
C LYS A 64 12.59 -13.18 -2.70
N PHE A 65 11.51 -12.77 -2.06
CA PHE A 65 11.57 -12.09 -0.77
C PHE A 65 12.13 -12.99 0.33
N LEU A 66 11.60 -14.21 0.46
CA LEU A 66 12.10 -15.16 1.46
C LEU A 66 13.56 -15.55 1.20
N GLU A 67 13.97 -15.66 -0.05
CA GLU A 67 15.38 -15.90 -0.41
C GLU A 67 16.27 -14.73 0.02
N MET A 68 15.90 -13.48 -0.28
CA MET A 68 16.63 -12.29 0.20
C MET A 68 16.78 -12.29 1.73
N ILE A 69 15.72 -12.64 2.46
CA ILE A 69 15.74 -12.76 3.92
C ILE A 69 16.62 -13.93 4.38
N ARG A 70 16.68 -15.03 3.63
CA ARG A 70 17.51 -16.21 3.95
C ARG A 70 19.00 -15.90 3.78
N ARG A 71 19.38 -15.24 2.68
CA ARG A 71 20.79 -14.91 2.40
C ARG A 71 21.40 -13.96 3.42
N ARG A 72 20.61 -12.99 3.89
CA ARG A 72 21.03 -11.96 4.86
C ARG A 72 22.38 -11.32 4.50
N ASP A 73 22.63 -11.05 3.25
CA ASP A 73 23.91 -10.55 2.74
C ASP A 73 24.00 -9.02 2.71
N GLN A 74 22.93 -8.31 3.12
CA GLN A 74 22.82 -6.87 2.97
C GLN A 74 22.91 -6.12 4.31
N PRO A 75 23.82 -5.13 4.44
CA PRO A 75 24.00 -4.36 5.68
C PRO A 75 22.72 -3.71 6.22
N ALA A 76 21.80 -3.30 5.33
CA ALA A 76 20.52 -2.68 5.71
C ALA A 76 19.63 -3.60 6.57
N LEU A 77 19.75 -4.93 6.42
CA LEU A 77 18.97 -5.90 7.19
C LEU A 77 19.39 -5.96 8.67
N TYR A 78 20.64 -5.61 8.96
CA TYR A 78 21.26 -5.68 10.29
C TYR A 78 21.16 -4.39 11.11
N LYS A 79 20.63 -3.32 10.52
CA LYS A 79 20.40 -2.08 11.27
C LYS A 79 19.44 -2.33 12.45
N PRO A 80 19.68 -1.67 13.60
CA PRO A 80 18.89 -1.91 14.82
C PRO A 80 17.45 -1.40 14.71
N ASN A 81 17.19 -0.44 13.83
CA ASN A 81 15.86 0.11 13.63
C ASN A 81 14.86 -0.98 13.18
N PRO A 82 13.59 -0.88 13.63
CA PRO A 82 12.52 -1.69 13.04
C PRO A 82 12.38 -1.34 11.56
N LYS A 83 11.92 -2.31 10.76
CA LYS A 83 11.99 -2.20 9.30
C LYS A 83 10.81 -2.84 8.60
N VAL A 84 10.41 -2.21 7.51
CA VAL A 84 9.38 -2.70 6.57
C VAL A 84 9.95 -2.69 5.16
N PHE A 85 9.49 -3.60 4.31
CA PHE A 85 10.02 -3.78 2.95
C PHE A 85 9.04 -3.24 1.93
N VAL A 86 9.40 -2.14 1.28
CA VAL A 86 8.50 -1.35 0.45
C VAL A 86 8.59 -1.76 -1.01
N LEU A 87 7.42 -1.84 -1.65
CA LEU A 87 7.28 -2.09 -3.08
C LEU A 87 6.89 -0.80 -3.80
N SER A 88 7.50 -0.56 -4.97
CA SER A 88 7.10 0.52 -5.87
C SER A 88 5.76 0.18 -6.52
N ILE A 89 4.89 1.18 -6.74
CA ILE A 89 3.53 0.96 -7.24
C ILE A 89 3.36 1.69 -8.56
N PHE A 90 2.73 1.02 -9.52
CA PHE A 90 2.47 1.54 -10.86
C PHE A 90 1.02 1.27 -11.27
N GLU A 91 0.49 2.11 -12.15
CA GLU A 91 -0.79 1.88 -12.82
C GLU A 91 -0.52 1.49 -14.26
N VAL A 92 -1.15 0.41 -14.72
CA VAL A 92 -1.03 -0.06 -16.10
C VAL A 92 -2.32 0.23 -16.85
N ASP A 93 -2.20 0.59 -18.12
CA ASP A 93 -3.34 0.81 -19.01
C ASP A 93 -4.25 -0.43 -19.09
N GLU A 94 -5.56 -0.19 -19.17
CA GLU A 94 -6.57 -1.26 -19.14
C GLU A 94 -6.42 -2.29 -20.26
N LYS A 95 -5.89 -1.88 -21.42
CA LYS A 95 -5.70 -2.74 -22.60
C LYS A 95 -4.37 -3.48 -22.59
N SER A 96 -3.43 -3.05 -21.75
CA SER A 96 -2.12 -3.72 -21.59
C SER A 96 -2.24 -4.89 -20.63
N GLN A 97 -1.25 -5.79 -20.57
CA GLN A 97 -1.14 -6.83 -19.53
C GLN A 97 -0.17 -6.40 -18.42
N PRO A 98 -0.31 -6.88 -17.15
CA PRO A 98 0.64 -6.52 -16.11
C PRO A 98 2.05 -7.02 -16.50
N PRO A 99 3.10 -6.20 -16.35
CA PRO A 99 4.45 -6.65 -16.64
C PRO A 99 4.90 -7.74 -15.67
N ASN A 100 5.55 -8.78 -16.19
CA ASN A 100 6.07 -9.89 -15.40
C ASN A 100 7.36 -9.55 -14.65
N ASN A 101 8.06 -8.49 -15.07
CA ASN A 101 9.38 -8.15 -14.58
C ASN A 101 9.63 -6.64 -14.71
N LYS A 102 10.68 -6.15 -14.04
CA LYS A 102 10.98 -4.71 -13.98
C LYS A 102 11.41 -4.18 -15.35
N THR A 103 12.15 -4.97 -16.12
CA THR A 103 12.59 -4.59 -17.46
C THR A 103 11.40 -4.24 -18.36
N HIS A 104 10.37 -5.09 -18.39
CA HIS A 104 9.16 -4.84 -19.16
C HIS A 104 8.36 -3.66 -18.60
N LEU A 105 8.25 -3.53 -17.27
CA LEU A 105 7.62 -2.36 -16.64
C LEU A 105 8.28 -1.05 -17.10
N VAL A 106 9.61 -0.97 -17.13
CA VAL A 106 10.35 0.22 -17.58
C VAL A 106 10.10 0.53 -19.06
N GLN A 107 9.96 -0.50 -19.91
CA GLN A 107 9.55 -0.31 -21.31
C GLN A 107 8.14 0.28 -21.40
N MET A 108 7.20 -0.21 -20.59
CA MET A 108 5.83 0.32 -20.53
C MET A 108 5.79 1.78 -20.02
N LEU A 109 6.63 2.13 -19.04
CA LEU A 109 6.78 3.51 -18.56
C LEU A 109 7.27 4.45 -19.68
N LYS A 110 8.24 4.00 -20.49
CA LYS A 110 8.74 4.75 -21.66
C LYS A 110 7.68 4.87 -22.76
N ALA A 111 6.88 3.83 -22.97
CA ALA A 111 5.79 3.81 -23.94
C ALA A 111 4.53 4.57 -23.48
N GLY A 112 4.45 4.95 -22.21
CA GLY A 112 3.27 5.61 -21.62
C GLY A 112 2.09 4.68 -21.34
N THR A 113 2.26 3.36 -21.47
CA THR A 113 1.25 2.33 -21.14
C THR A 113 1.28 1.92 -19.67
N ALA A 114 2.24 2.43 -18.90
CA ALA A 114 2.25 2.42 -17.45
C ALA A 114 2.63 3.80 -16.91
N ILE A 115 2.20 4.12 -15.68
CA ILE A 115 2.59 5.34 -14.96
C ILE A 115 2.89 5.04 -13.49
N PRO A 116 3.71 5.86 -12.80
CA PRO A 116 3.78 5.85 -11.35
C PRO A 116 2.40 5.99 -10.71
N PHE A 117 2.17 5.27 -9.61
CA PHE A 117 0.87 5.19 -8.98
C PHE A 117 0.29 6.55 -8.59
N HIS A 118 -0.99 6.76 -8.93
CA HIS A 118 -1.71 8.00 -8.70
C HIS A 118 -1.05 9.24 -9.32
N LYS A 119 -0.18 9.11 -10.34
CA LYS A 119 0.45 10.27 -11.02
C LYS A 119 -0.60 11.28 -11.54
N LYS A 120 -1.79 10.82 -11.92
CA LYS A 120 -2.91 11.67 -12.38
C LYS A 120 -3.85 12.16 -11.26
N LEU A 121 -3.75 11.63 -10.04
CA LEU A 121 -4.63 11.98 -8.91
C LEU A 121 -3.90 12.78 -7.83
N CYS A 122 -2.71 12.32 -7.46
CA CYS A 122 -1.83 12.97 -6.49
C CYS A 122 -0.39 12.51 -6.76
N SER A 123 0.33 13.28 -7.57
CA SER A 123 1.70 12.96 -7.96
C SER A 123 2.68 12.86 -6.78
N GLY A 124 2.38 13.51 -5.65
CA GLY A 124 3.22 13.48 -4.44
C GLY A 124 2.86 12.40 -3.40
N CYS A 125 1.63 11.88 -3.37
CA CYS A 125 1.13 11.06 -2.25
C CYS A 125 1.84 9.69 -2.13
N HIS A 126 2.12 9.06 -3.27
CA HIS A 126 2.79 7.75 -3.33
C HIS A 126 4.17 7.83 -3.96
N ASN A 127 4.78 9.01 -4.02
CA ASN A 127 6.13 9.13 -4.56
C ASN A 127 7.11 8.40 -3.62
N VAL A 128 7.75 7.37 -4.14
CA VAL A 128 8.75 6.58 -3.44
C VAL A 128 10.09 7.35 -3.45
N PRO A 129 10.83 7.41 -2.33
CA PRO A 129 12.19 7.97 -2.34
C PRO A 129 13.06 7.35 -3.43
N ARG A 130 13.73 8.20 -4.21
CA ARG A 130 14.60 7.79 -5.33
C ARG A 130 13.89 6.98 -6.42
N SER A 131 12.61 7.28 -6.67
CA SER A 131 11.78 6.56 -7.65
C SER A 131 12.30 6.64 -9.09
N LYS A 132 13.01 7.71 -9.47
CA LYS A 132 13.62 7.83 -10.80
C LYS A 132 14.83 6.91 -10.92
N GLU A 133 15.74 6.95 -9.95
CA GLU A 133 16.92 6.09 -9.93
C GLU A 133 16.53 4.61 -9.81
N TRP A 134 15.44 4.31 -9.12
CA TRP A 134 14.88 2.95 -9.08
C TRP A 134 14.50 2.46 -10.49
N GLN A 135 13.87 3.31 -11.31
CA GLN A 135 13.49 2.97 -12.70
C GLN A 135 14.69 2.83 -13.62
N GLU A 136 15.77 3.56 -13.35
CA GLU A 136 17.01 3.54 -14.14
C GLU A 136 17.93 2.37 -13.77
N THR A 137 17.78 1.82 -12.55
CA THR A 137 18.59 0.70 -12.08
C THR A 137 18.21 -0.59 -12.82
N PRO A 138 19.18 -1.29 -13.46
CA PRO A 138 18.92 -2.54 -14.15
C PRO A 138 18.28 -3.60 -13.26
N GLU A 139 17.43 -4.44 -13.85
CA GLU A 139 16.87 -5.58 -13.16
C GLU A 139 17.95 -6.64 -12.88
N THR A 140 17.94 -7.20 -11.67
CA THR A 140 18.76 -8.35 -11.29
C THR A 140 17.88 -9.58 -11.10
N GLU A 141 18.49 -10.77 -11.13
CA GLU A 141 17.77 -12.02 -10.88
C GLU A 141 17.13 -12.03 -9.50
N ASP A 142 17.91 -11.62 -8.50
CA ASP A 142 17.55 -11.61 -7.10
C ASP A 142 16.93 -10.29 -6.64
N LEU A 143 16.36 -10.31 -5.43
CA LEU A 143 15.79 -9.15 -4.77
C LEU A 143 16.78 -8.55 -3.77
N HIS A 144 16.93 -7.23 -3.81
CA HIS A 144 17.78 -6.47 -2.89
C HIS A 144 17.09 -5.22 -2.38
N VAL A 145 17.61 -4.70 -1.27
CA VAL A 145 17.34 -3.37 -0.75
C VAL A 145 18.05 -2.37 -1.63
N PHE A 146 17.27 -1.66 -2.44
CA PHE A 146 17.73 -0.56 -3.27
C PHE A 146 18.09 0.69 -2.45
N HIS A 147 17.22 1.03 -1.49
CA HIS A 147 17.37 2.25 -0.70
C HIS A 147 16.67 2.13 0.65
N VAL A 148 17.23 2.78 1.67
CA VAL A 148 16.62 2.91 3.00
C VAL A 148 15.99 4.29 3.09
N GLY A 149 14.66 4.34 3.00
CA GLY A 149 13.88 5.57 3.10
C GLY A 149 13.44 5.89 4.54
N LYS A 150 13.00 7.13 4.74
CA LYS A 150 12.34 7.63 5.95
C LYS A 150 11.08 8.41 5.57
N ARG A 151 10.03 8.27 6.37
CA ARG A 151 8.77 9.01 6.20
C ARG A 151 8.85 10.40 6.86
N THR A 152 9.83 11.19 6.45
CA THR A 152 10.11 12.55 6.97
C THR A 152 10.39 13.52 5.83
N GLY A 153 10.40 14.82 6.10
CA GLY A 153 10.70 15.84 5.09
C GLY A 153 9.70 15.80 3.94
N SER A 154 10.18 15.72 2.69
CA SER A 154 9.31 15.63 1.50
C SER A 154 8.46 14.36 1.44
N PHE A 155 8.75 13.35 2.27
CA PHE A 155 8.04 12.07 2.31
C PHE A 155 7.20 11.90 3.58
N VAL A 156 6.91 12.97 4.32
CA VAL A 156 6.13 12.88 5.58
C VAL A 156 4.71 12.29 5.37
N HIS A 157 4.12 12.51 4.20
CA HIS A 157 2.82 11.98 3.81
C HIS A 157 2.90 10.78 2.85
N TRP A 158 4.09 10.20 2.67
CA TRP A 158 4.28 9.06 1.77
C TRP A 158 3.56 7.82 2.29
N GLU A 159 2.60 7.28 1.51
CA GLU A 159 1.85 6.06 1.84
C GLU A 159 2.40 4.84 1.07
N PRO A 160 3.43 4.14 1.59
CA PRO A 160 3.94 2.92 0.98
C PRO A 160 3.00 1.73 1.21
N ILE A 161 3.07 0.77 0.29
CA ILE A 161 2.62 -0.61 0.54
C ILE A 161 3.88 -1.45 0.80
N PHE A 162 3.84 -2.24 1.86
CA PHE A 162 5.04 -2.92 2.35
C PHE A 162 4.74 -4.33 2.87
N ILE A 163 5.79 -5.16 2.88
CA ILE A 163 5.86 -6.40 3.63
C ILE A 163 6.37 -6.03 5.03
N GLY A 164 5.60 -6.40 6.05
CA GLY A 164 5.87 -6.11 7.46
C GLY A 164 5.76 -7.37 8.32
N THR A 165 5.49 -7.18 9.60
CA THR A 165 5.26 -8.25 10.59
C THR A 165 4.11 -7.88 11.53
N ASN A 166 3.70 -8.82 12.38
CA ASN A 166 2.71 -8.54 13.44
C ASN A 166 3.21 -7.55 14.51
N ASN A 167 4.51 -7.23 14.55
CA ASN A 167 5.06 -6.22 15.46
C ASN A 167 4.78 -4.78 15.00
N ASP A 168 4.35 -4.58 13.76
CA ASP A 168 4.10 -3.25 13.22
C ASP A 168 2.81 -2.64 13.81
N PRO A 169 2.74 -1.32 14.02
CA PRO A 169 1.52 -0.64 14.50
C PRO A 169 0.28 -1.08 13.72
N LEU A 170 -0.82 -1.36 14.43
CA LEU A 170 -2.12 -1.69 13.83
C LEU A 170 -2.67 -0.50 13.03
N TYR A 171 -3.56 -0.78 12.09
CA TYR A 171 -4.34 0.26 11.44
C TYR A 171 -5.43 0.78 12.39
N ASP A 172 -5.75 2.07 12.33
CA ASP A 172 -6.84 2.62 13.14
C ASP A 172 -8.20 2.21 12.58
N GLU A 173 -8.91 1.35 13.32
CA GLU A 173 -10.15 0.71 12.90
C GLU A 173 -11.34 1.66 12.74
N ARG A 174 -11.24 2.88 13.28
CA ARG A 174 -12.27 3.91 13.13
C ARG A 174 -12.27 4.53 11.72
N LEU A 175 -11.23 4.27 10.92
CA LEU A 175 -11.09 4.82 9.58
C LEU A 175 -11.67 3.87 8.51
N SER A 176 -12.42 4.46 7.57
CA SER A 176 -13.03 3.75 6.46
C SER A 176 -12.37 4.10 5.12
N TRP A 177 -12.60 3.26 4.11
CA TRP A 177 -12.07 3.51 2.76
C TRP A 177 -12.64 4.76 2.08
N GLU A 178 -13.90 5.08 2.35
CA GLU A 178 -14.55 6.29 1.83
C GLU A 178 -13.91 7.55 2.43
N GLY A 179 -13.52 7.48 3.71
CA GLY A 179 -12.92 8.56 4.46
C GLY A 179 -11.52 8.96 4.00
N LYS A 180 -10.84 8.10 3.22
CA LYS A 180 -9.42 8.25 2.83
C LYS A 180 -8.51 8.36 4.06
N SER A 181 -7.22 8.62 3.83
CA SER A 181 -6.20 8.78 4.88
C SER A 181 -6.10 7.58 5.84
N ASP A 182 -6.63 6.41 5.43
CA ASP A 182 -6.79 5.22 6.26
C ASP A 182 -5.46 4.57 6.66
N LYS A 183 -4.36 4.93 5.99
CA LYS A 183 -3.00 4.45 6.29
C LYS A 183 -2.13 5.53 6.95
N MET A 184 -2.58 6.79 6.99
CA MET A 184 -1.76 7.93 7.43
C MET A 184 -1.43 7.85 8.93
N THR A 185 -2.37 7.38 9.74
CA THR A 185 -2.20 7.20 11.19
C THR A 185 -1.17 6.11 11.52
N GLN A 186 -1.19 4.98 10.80
CA GLN A 186 -0.15 3.97 10.89
C GLN A 186 1.21 4.53 10.43
N GLY A 187 1.22 5.28 9.32
CA GLY A 187 2.42 5.96 8.82
C GLY A 187 3.07 6.88 9.84
N TYR A 188 2.28 7.62 10.62
CA TYR A 188 2.77 8.42 11.73
C TYR A 188 3.43 7.56 12.82
N ALA A 189 2.77 6.49 13.26
CA ALA A 189 3.32 5.58 14.27
C ALA A 189 4.67 4.99 13.82
N LEU A 190 4.75 4.50 12.57
CA LEU A 190 6.00 3.99 11.98
C LEU A 190 7.11 5.07 11.97
N CYS A 191 6.78 6.31 11.64
CA CYS A 191 7.73 7.42 11.65
C CYS A 191 8.27 7.72 13.05
N VAL A 192 7.38 7.80 14.05
CA VAL A 192 7.76 8.10 15.43
C VAL A 192 8.66 6.99 16.01
N LEU A 193 8.36 5.73 15.70
CA LEU A 193 9.13 4.54 16.09
C LEU A 193 10.42 4.32 15.27
N ASP A 194 10.84 5.30 14.47
CA ASP A 194 12.07 5.28 13.67
C ASP A 194 12.20 4.14 12.65
N TYR A 195 11.09 3.72 12.04
CA TYR A 195 11.14 2.65 11.05
C TYR A 195 12.06 2.99 9.86
N ASP A 196 12.86 2.01 9.44
CA ASP A 196 13.58 2.02 8.17
C ASP A 196 12.67 1.44 7.08
N PHE A 197 12.42 2.22 6.02
CA PHE A 197 11.62 1.78 4.87
C PHE A 197 12.56 1.23 3.80
N LEU A 198 12.73 -0.10 3.77
CA LEU A 198 13.63 -0.78 2.84
C LEU A 198 12.97 -0.93 1.49
N ILE A 199 13.27 -0.02 0.56
CA ILE A 199 12.73 -0.03 -0.80
C ILE A 199 13.44 -1.12 -1.59
N LEU A 200 12.66 -2.01 -2.20
CA LEU A 200 13.17 -3.19 -2.91
C LEU A 200 13.39 -2.90 -4.40
N ASP A 201 14.50 -3.35 -4.98
CA ASP A 201 14.95 -3.02 -6.34
C ASP A 201 14.09 -3.59 -7.48
N ASN A 202 13.55 -4.81 -7.32
CA ASN A 202 12.84 -5.58 -8.35
C ASN A 202 11.43 -6.01 -7.91
N ALA A 203 10.95 -5.54 -6.76
CA ALA A 203 9.60 -5.79 -6.29
C ALA A 203 8.70 -4.58 -6.55
N PHE A 204 7.58 -4.83 -7.23
CA PHE A 204 6.61 -3.79 -7.56
C PHE A 204 5.19 -4.32 -7.58
N LEU A 205 4.24 -3.39 -7.47
CA LEU A 205 2.81 -3.62 -7.57
C LEU A 205 2.26 -2.94 -8.81
N VAL A 206 1.29 -3.59 -9.44
CA VAL A 206 0.54 -3.06 -10.57
C VAL A 206 -0.91 -2.93 -10.19
N HIS A 207 -1.45 -1.73 -10.34
CA HIS A 207 -2.86 -1.46 -10.17
C HIS A 207 -3.67 -1.90 -11.41
N ARG A 208 -4.75 -2.64 -11.17
CA ARG A 208 -5.78 -3.05 -12.15
C ARG A 208 -7.18 -2.67 -11.66
N PRO A 209 -8.13 -2.30 -12.54
CA PRO A 209 -8.20 -2.63 -13.97
C PRO A 209 -7.48 -1.66 -14.92
N GLY A 210 -7.10 -0.46 -14.47
CA GLY A 210 -6.50 0.54 -15.36
C GLY A 210 -5.89 1.71 -14.60
N ILE A 211 -5.47 2.74 -15.34
CA ILE A 211 -5.01 4.00 -14.78
C ILE A 211 -6.20 4.75 -14.15
N LYS A 212 -6.12 5.06 -12.85
CA LYS A 212 -7.20 5.82 -12.21
C LYS A 212 -7.27 7.23 -12.79
N ILE A 213 -8.51 7.69 -12.95
CA ILE A 213 -8.82 9.06 -13.34
C ILE A 213 -9.61 9.66 -12.18
N PHE A 214 -9.32 10.92 -11.86
CA PHE A 214 -10.06 11.64 -10.84
C PHE A 214 -11.54 11.72 -11.20
N LYS A 215 -12.41 11.32 -10.26
CA LYS A 215 -13.86 11.48 -10.35
C LYS A 215 -14.31 12.27 -9.14
N LYS A 216 -15.02 13.38 -9.38
CA LYS A 216 -15.59 14.20 -8.32
C LYS A 216 -16.72 13.42 -7.65
N ASP A 217 -16.70 13.39 -6.32
CA ASP A 217 -17.69 12.69 -5.50
C ASP A 217 -17.95 13.54 -4.23
N PRO A 218 -18.98 14.40 -4.25
CA PRO A 218 -19.29 15.29 -3.13
C PRO A 218 -19.58 14.54 -1.83
N HIS A 219 -20.19 13.35 -1.92
CA HIS A 219 -20.48 12.54 -0.74
C HIS A 219 -19.17 12.04 -0.11
N ARG A 220 -18.25 11.54 -0.93
CA ARG A 220 -16.92 11.11 -0.48
C ARG A 220 -16.09 12.27 0.06
N GLU A 221 -16.19 13.46 -0.54
CA GLU A 221 -15.53 14.68 -0.04
C GLU A 221 -16.02 15.04 1.37
N MET A 222 -17.33 15.00 1.61
CA MET A 222 -17.92 15.21 2.94
C MET A 222 -17.41 14.16 3.96
N LEU A 223 -17.37 12.88 3.58
CA LEU A 223 -16.84 11.82 4.45
C LEU A 223 -15.34 12.01 4.75
N THR A 224 -14.57 12.45 3.76
CA THR A 224 -13.15 12.78 3.92
C THR A 224 -12.96 13.92 4.93
N ALA A 225 -13.79 14.96 4.86
CA ALA A 225 -13.73 16.08 5.81
C ALA A 225 -14.02 15.64 7.25
N LYS A 226 -15.04 14.79 7.45
CA LYS A 226 -15.36 14.19 8.77
C LYS A 226 -14.21 13.33 9.29
N THR A 227 -13.62 12.51 8.42
CA THR A 227 -12.49 11.63 8.75
C THR A 227 -11.26 12.45 9.16
N ASN A 228 -10.92 13.50 8.41
CA ASN A 228 -9.81 14.39 8.75
C ASN A 228 -10.04 15.16 10.05
N ALA A 229 -11.30 15.49 10.39
CA ALA A 229 -11.64 16.08 11.68
C ALA A 229 -11.45 15.08 12.83
N LEU A 230 -11.89 13.83 12.66
CA LEU A 230 -11.67 12.75 13.62
C LEU A 230 -10.17 12.51 13.84
N ILE A 231 -9.40 12.36 12.75
CA ILE A 231 -7.95 12.19 12.79
C ILE A 231 -7.30 13.32 13.60
N ARG A 232 -7.56 14.57 13.22
CA ARG A 232 -6.89 15.73 13.83
C ARG A 232 -7.27 15.94 15.30
N LYS A 233 -8.55 15.78 15.63
CA LYS A 233 -9.07 16.15 16.97
C LYS A 233 -8.97 15.03 18.00
N ILE A 234 -8.98 13.77 17.55
CA ILE A 234 -9.07 12.61 18.44
C ILE A 234 -7.87 11.68 18.23
N ILE A 235 -7.69 11.16 17.02
CA ILE A 235 -6.71 10.10 16.77
C ILE A 235 -5.26 10.59 16.95
N VAL A 236 -4.90 11.75 16.38
CA VAL A 236 -3.53 12.27 16.50
C VAL A 236 -3.14 12.54 17.96
N PRO A 237 -3.98 13.20 18.79
CA PRO A 237 -3.72 13.28 20.23
C PRO A 237 -3.48 11.93 20.92
N GLU A 238 -4.29 10.92 20.60
CA GLU A 238 -4.13 9.56 21.16
C GLU A 238 -2.83 8.90 20.68
N LEU A 239 -2.48 9.01 19.39
CA LEU A 239 -1.23 8.48 18.86
C LEU A 239 0.00 9.12 19.51
N LYS A 240 -0.07 10.43 19.83
CA LYS A 240 1.00 11.12 20.56
C LYS A 240 1.20 10.58 21.98
N ILE A 241 0.12 10.12 22.62
CA ILE A 241 0.19 9.49 23.94
C ILE A 241 0.75 8.06 23.80
N LEU A 242 0.27 7.30 22.82
CA LEU A 242 0.64 5.89 22.63
C LEU A 242 2.08 5.70 22.14
N TYR A 243 2.51 6.49 21.15
CA TYR A 243 3.79 6.32 20.47
C TYR A 243 4.79 7.45 20.75
N GLY A 244 4.34 8.57 21.31
CA GLY A 244 5.16 9.76 21.54
C GLY A 244 5.17 10.71 20.34
N THR A 245 6.15 11.61 20.30
CA THR A 245 6.34 12.57 19.21
C THR A 245 7.78 12.54 18.71
N ARG A 246 7.95 12.78 17.41
CA ARG A 246 9.27 12.92 16.77
C ARG A 246 9.22 14.04 15.75
N LYS A 247 10.24 14.91 15.76
CA LYS A 247 10.35 16.02 14.81
C LYS A 247 10.35 15.48 13.38
N GLY A 248 9.48 16.04 12.53
CA GLY A 248 9.35 15.65 11.12
C GLY A 248 8.35 14.54 10.83
N CYS A 249 7.69 13.97 11.85
CA CYS A 249 6.59 13.01 11.67
C CYS A 249 5.23 13.70 11.74
N ALA A 250 4.33 13.36 10.81
CA ALA A 250 2.95 13.84 10.78
C ALA A 250 2.00 12.79 10.18
N VAL A 251 0.71 12.96 10.45
CA VAL A 251 -0.39 12.34 9.72
C VAL A 251 -0.72 13.23 8.54
#